data_AF-A0A225UAL9-F1
#
_entry.id   AF-A0A225UAL9-F1
#
_cell.length_a   1.000
_cell.length_b   1.000
_cell.length_c   1.000
_cell.angle_alpha   90.00
_cell.angle_beta   90.00
_cell.angle_gamma   90.00
#
_symmetry.space_group_name_H-M   'P 1'
#
loop_
_entity.id
_entity.type
_entity.pdbx_description
1 polymer ?
#
loop_
_entity_poly.entity_id
_entity_poly.type
_entity_poly.pdbx_seq_one_letter_code
_entity_poly.pdbx_strand_id
1 'polypeptide(L)'
;PVREFPDRPVMRLVAQDQDLLDFDESLLPGDSWIQDGDPDEYEVEKISDMRTGRMTRYGRILREFLVHWRGYEDPTWIDEADLNCGAILHEFLRDRANQNRFGVMQSHEEA
;
A
#
# COMPACT_ATOMS: atom_id res chain seq x y z
N PRO A 1 -4.08 -39.24 -33.58
CA PRO A 1 -4.90 -38.18 -34.22
C PRO A 1 -4.84 -36.89 -33.38
N VAL A 2 -4.04 -35.91 -33.83
CA VAL A 2 -3.91 -34.61 -33.17
C VAL A 2 -5.06 -33.72 -33.65
N ARG A 3 -5.77 -33.10 -32.71
CA ARG A 3 -6.91 -32.23 -32.99
C ARG A 3 -6.38 -30.84 -33.29
N GLU A 4 -6.35 -30.49 -34.57
CA GLU A 4 -5.91 -29.18 -35.04
C GLU A 4 -7.02 -28.16 -34.79
N PHE A 5 -6.69 -27.08 -34.08
CA PHE A 5 -7.57 -25.93 -33.89
C PHE A 5 -7.08 -24.81 -34.81
N PRO A 6 -7.98 -23.98 -35.36
CA PRO A 6 -7.56 -22.86 -36.20
C PRO A 6 -6.74 -21.86 -35.38
N ASP A 7 -5.70 -21.30 -36.02
CA ASP A 7 -4.79 -20.36 -35.39
C ASP A 7 -5.49 -19.05 -35.00
N ARG A 8 -5.00 -18.41 -33.93
CA ARG A 8 -5.63 -17.21 -33.38
C ARG A 8 -5.51 -16.08 -34.39
N PRO A 9 -6.62 -15.41 -34.80
CA PRO A 9 -6.51 -14.29 -35.73
C PRO A 9 -5.69 -13.17 -35.08
N VAL A 10 -4.61 -12.77 -35.75
CA VAL A 10 -3.82 -11.61 -35.35
C VAL A 10 -4.61 -10.36 -35.76
N MET A 11 -5.36 -9.80 -34.81
CA MET A 11 -5.89 -8.44 -34.98
C MET A 11 -4.71 -7.47 -35.03
N ARG A 12 -4.36 -7.04 -36.24
CA ARG A 12 -3.50 -5.87 -36.42
C ARG A 12 -4.39 -4.65 -36.27
N LEU A 13 -4.28 -3.95 -35.13
CA LEU A 13 -4.83 -2.60 -35.03
C LEU A 13 -4.13 -1.73 -36.07
N VAL A 14 -4.88 -1.34 -37.10
CA VAL A 14 -4.46 -0.27 -37.99
C VAL A 14 -4.69 1.01 -37.21
N ALA A 15 -3.69 1.46 -36.46
CA ALA A 15 -3.69 2.82 -35.95
C ALA A 15 -3.51 3.73 -37.18
N GLN A 16 -4.62 4.16 -37.77
CA GLN A 16 -4.60 5.34 -38.63
C GLN A 16 -4.26 6.50 -37.69
N ASP A 17 -3.05 7.01 -37.86
CA ASP A 17 -2.60 8.26 -37.28
C ASP A 17 -3.65 9.34 -37.61
N GLN A 18 -4.21 9.98 -36.58
CA GLN A 18 -4.94 11.25 -36.62
C GLN A 18 -6.43 11.31 -37.02
N ASP A 19 -7.25 10.35 -36.58
CA ASP A 19 -8.55 10.78 -36.04
C ASP A 19 -8.38 10.77 -34.53
N LEU A 20 -7.90 11.92 -34.05
CA LEU A 20 -7.95 12.35 -32.67
C LEU A 20 -9.24 11.77 -32.08
N LEU A 21 -9.13 10.79 -31.19
CA LEU A 21 -10.23 10.48 -30.31
C LEU A 21 -10.54 11.81 -29.63
N ASP A 22 -11.55 12.51 -30.12
CA ASP A 22 -12.05 13.76 -29.56
C ASP A 22 -12.71 13.34 -28.25
N PHE A 23 -11.85 13.05 -27.27
CA PHE A 23 -12.18 12.92 -25.88
C PHE A 23 -12.55 14.33 -25.45
N ASP A 24 -13.76 14.72 -25.85
CA ASP A 24 -14.36 15.97 -25.44
C ASP A 24 -14.51 15.88 -23.92
N GLU A 25 -13.60 16.54 -23.23
CA GLU A 25 -13.53 16.62 -21.78
C GLU A 25 -14.85 17.16 -21.19
N SER A 26 -15.66 17.88 -21.99
CA SER A 26 -16.99 18.34 -21.58
C SER A 26 -18.08 17.26 -21.53
N LEU A 27 -17.86 16.11 -22.18
CA LEU A 27 -18.74 14.94 -22.11
C LEU A 27 -18.37 14.01 -20.96
N LEU A 28 -17.20 14.18 -20.36
CA LEU A 28 -16.84 13.43 -19.16
C LEU A 28 -17.68 13.98 -17.99
N PRO A 29 -18.28 13.10 -17.17
CA PRO A 29 -18.80 13.51 -15.89
C PRO A 29 -17.68 14.22 -15.12
N GLY A 30 -17.87 15.51 -14.77
CA GLY A 30 -16.85 16.31 -14.07
C GLY A 30 -16.47 15.74 -12.69
N ASP A 31 -17.22 14.75 -12.23
CA ASP A 31 -17.05 13.96 -11.01
C ASP A 31 -16.36 12.60 -11.23
N SER A 32 -15.97 12.23 -12.45
CA SER A 32 -15.37 10.91 -12.75
C SER A 32 -14.01 10.64 -12.08
N TRP A 33 -13.48 11.62 -11.35
CA TRP A 33 -12.23 11.56 -10.57
C TRP A 33 -12.46 11.76 -9.07
N ILE A 34 -13.71 12.03 -8.65
CA ILE A 34 -14.07 12.01 -7.24
C ILE A 34 -13.93 10.55 -6.83
N GLN A 35 -12.97 10.29 -5.96
CA GLN A 35 -12.87 8.98 -5.34
C GLN A 35 -14.13 8.84 -4.48
N ASP A 36 -15.17 8.18 -5.00
CA ASP A 36 -16.14 7.46 -4.20
C ASP A 36 -15.38 6.33 -3.48
N GLY A 37 -14.45 6.71 -2.61
CA GLY A 37 -13.88 5.79 -1.64
C GLY A 37 -15.01 5.35 -0.72
N ASP A 38 -15.02 4.08 -0.37
CA ASP A 38 -15.93 3.60 0.65
C ASP A 38 -15.74 4.47 1.92
N PRO A 39 -16.81 4.91 2.60
CA PRO A 39 -16.69 5.76 3.79
C PRO A 39 -15.93 5.08 4.94
N ASP A 40 -15.66 3.78 4.83
CA ASP A 40 -14.87 2.97 5.75
C ASP A 40 -13.39 2.81 5.33
N GLU A 41 -12.98 3.36 4.18
CA GLU A 41 -11.58 3.36 3.72
C GLU A 41 -10.87 4.67 4.09
N TYR A 42 -9.76 4.55 4.81
CA TYR A 42 -8.98 5.68 5.31
C TYR A 42 -7.55 5.60 4.78
N GLU A 43 -7.03 6.73 4.30
CA GLU A 43 -5.65 6.80 3.83
C GLU A 43 -4.69 6.96 5.02
N VAL A 44 -3.66 6.12 5.07
CA VAL A 44 -2.62 6.18 6.12
C VAL A 44 -1.65 7.32 5.82
N GLU A 45 -1.48 8.25 6.75
CA GLU A 45 -0.47 9.33 6.66
C GLU A 45 0.91 8.82 7.08
N LYS A 46 1.00 8.21 8.28
CA LYS A 46 2.27 7.72 8.84
C LYS A 46 2.05 6.66 9.91
N ILE A 47 3.10 5.88 10.18
CA ILE A 47 3.18 4.97 11.31
C ILE A 47 4.13 5.57 12.33
N SER A 48 3.65 5.81 13.55
CA SER A 48 4.43 6.46 14.61
C SER A 48 5.07 5.46 15.58
N ASP A 49 4.42 4.32 15.82
CA ASP A 49 4.91 3.33 16.78
C ASP A 49 4.48 1.91 16.39
N MET A 50 5.16 0.91 16.95
CA MET A 50 4.85 -0.50 16.79
C MET A 50 5.05 -1.22 18.12
N ARG A 51 3.99 -1.90 18.56
CA ARG A 51 3.99 -2.75 19.74
C ARG A 51 3.82 -4.21 19.36
N THR A 52 4.45 -5.06 20.15
CA THR A 52 4.35 -6.51 20.00
C THR A 52 3.37 -7.02 21.04
N GLY A 53 2.24 -7.55 20.59
CA GLY A 53 1.20 -8.11 21.43
C GLY A 53 1.51 -9.53 21.93
N ARG A 54 0.50 -10.16 22.52
CA ARG A 54 0.58 -11.55 22.99
C ARG A 54 0.78 -12.53 21.83
N MET A 55 1.58 -13.56 22.05
CA MET A 55 1.74 -14.67 21.11
C MET A 55 0.43 -15.46 21.03
N THR A 56 -0.04 -15.71 19.80
CA THR A 56 -1.17 -16.61 19.56
C THR A 56 -0.81 -18.05 19.92
N ARG A 57 -1.83 -18.87 20.18
CA ARG A 57 -1.69 -20.32 20.42
C ARG A 57 -0.94 -21.09 19.32
N TYR A 58 -0.86 -20.52 18.12
CA TYR A 58 -0.19 -21.11 16.95
C TYR A 58 1.23 -20.57 16.74
N GLY A 59 1.77 -19.83 17.70
CA GLY A 59 3.13 -19.29 17.65
C GLY A 59 3.28 -18.04 16.76
N ARG A 60 2.20 -17.44 16.27
CA ARG A 60 2.28 -16.12 15.63
C ARG A 60 2.32 -15.03 16.68
N ILE A 61 3.28 -14.12 16.56
CA ILE A 61 3.38 -12.91 17.37
C ILE A 61 2.45 -11.87 16.73
N LEU A 62 1.47 -11.38 17.47
CA LEU A 62 0.63 -10.27 17.02
C LEU A 62 1.44 -8.98 17.07
N ARG A 63 1.40 -8.19 16.00
CA ARG A 63 2.04 -6.89 15.92
C ARG A 63 0.97 -5.87 15.61
N GLU A 64 0.96 -4.82 16.40
CA GLU A 64 0.05 -3.70 16.20
C GLU A 64 0.86 -2.45 15.93
N PHE A 65 0.36 -1.64 15.01
CA PHE A 65 0.98 -0.39 14.56
C PHE A 65 0.09 0.79 14.92
N LEU A 66 0.71 1.86 15.41
CA LEU A 66 0.02 3.11 15.68
C LEU A 66 0.00 3.94 14.38
N VAL A 67 -1.18 4.00 13.78
CA VAL A 67 -1.44 4.62 12.48
C VAL A 67 -2.02 6.01 12.68
N HIS A 68 -1.43 7.02 12.04
CA HIS A 68 -2.06 8.31 11.84
C HIS A 68 -2.78 8.31 10.49
N TRP A 69 -4.04 8.73 10.50
CA TRP A 69 -4.88 8.79 9.31
C TRP A 69 -4.85 10.19 8.72
N ARG A 70 -4.86 10.27 7.40
CA ARG A 70 -4.85 11.55 6.69
C ARG A 70 -6.14 12.31 6.99
N GLY A 71 -6.01 13.50 7.58
CA GLY A 71 -7.16 14.34 7.94
C GLY A 71 -7.80 14.04 9.28
N TYR A 72 -7.24 13.13 10.09
CA TYR A 72 -7.69 12.85 11.45
C TYR A 72 -6.56 13.07 12.46
N GLU A 73 -6.89 13.65 13.61
CA GLU A 73 -5.91 13.95 14.65
C GLU A 73 -5.59 12.73 15.53
N ASP A 74 -6.57 11.85 15.72
CA ASP A 74 -6.46 10.70 16.60
C ASP A 74 -5.85 9.48 15.90
N PRO A 75 -4.66 9.02 16.32
CA PRO A 75 -4.07 7.80 15.80
C PRO A 75 -4.71 6.55 16.42
N THR A 76 -4.75 5.46 15.66
CA THR A 76 -5.35 4.19 16.11
C THR A 76 -4.36 3.03 16.01
N TRP A 77 -4.50 2.05 16.90
CA TRP A 77 -3.76 0.80 16.84
C TRP A 77 -4.44 -0.17 15.86
N ILE A 78 -3.71 -0.60 14.83
CA ILE A 78 -4.19 -1.53 13.81
C ILE A 78 -3.27 -2.76 13.78
N ASP A 79 -3.84 -3.96 13.63
CA ASP A 79 -3.09 -5.20 13.49
C ASP A 79 -2.35 -5.25 12.15
N GLU A 80 -1.18 -5.90 12.11
CA GLU A 80 -0.40 -6.11 10.88
C GLU A 80 -1.24 -6.72 9.75
N ALA A 81 -2.20 -7.59 10.06
CA ALA A 81 -3.05 -8.23 9.07
C ALA A 81 -4.04 -7.26 8.39
N ASP A 82 -4.45 -6.20 9.08
CA ASP A 82 -5.43 -5.21 8.61
C ASP A 82 -4.75 -3.98 7.98
N LEU A 83 -3.42 -3.86 8.11
CA LEU A 83 -2.66 -2.71 7.65
C LEU A 83 -2.24 -2.85 6.17
N ASN A 84 -2.97 -2.22 5.26
CA ASN A 84 -2.70 -2.27 3.81
C ASN A 84 -1.78 -1.14 3.29
N CYS A 85 -0.73 -0.75 4.04
CA CYS A 85 0.20 0.32 3.64
C CYS A 85 1.66 -0.15 3.57
N GLY A 86 1.91 -1.17 2.74
CA GLY A 86 3.20 -1.85 2.65
C GLY A 86 4.42 -0.94 2.42
N ALA A 87 4.28 0.15 1.66
CA ALA A 87 5.38 1.10 1.44
C ALA A 87 5.76 1.87 2.72
N ILE A 88 4.77 2.44 3.40
CA ILE A 88 4.94 3.20 4.66
C ILE A 88 5.45 2.27 5.77
N LEU A 89 4.90 1.07 5.86
CA LEU A 89 5.35 0.05 6.81
C LEU A 89 6.81 -0.34 6.60
N HIS A 90 7.22 -0.54 5.35
CA HIS A 90 8.59 -0.93 5.04
C HIS A 90 9.60 0.18 5.37
N GLU A 91 9.26 1.44 5.11
CA GLU A 91 10.08 2.59 5.52
C GLU A 91 10.25 2.63 7.05
N PHE A 92 9.13 2.60 7.80
CA PHE A 92 9.16 2.60 9.26
C PHE A 92 10.02 1.48 9.86
N LEU A 93 9.87 0.24 9.37
CA LEU A 93 10.66 -0.90 9.84
C LEU A 93 12.15 -0.75 9.51
N ARG A 94 12.47 -0.16 8.35
CA ARG A 94 13.86 0.10 7.94
C ARG A 94 14.50 1.15 8.84
N ASP A 95 13.81 2.26 9.11
CA ASP A 95 14.31 3.30 10.01
C ASP A 95 14.52 2.78 11.43
N ARG A 96 13.59 1.98 11.94
CA ARG A 96 13.75 1.34 13.25
C ARG A 96 14.94 0.38 13.31
N ALA A 97 15.16 -0.39 12.25
CA ALA A 97 16.33 -1.28 12.16
C ALA A 97 17.65 -0.48 12.13
N ASN A 98 17.67 0.67 11.45
CA ASN A 98 18.81 1.58 11.45
C ASN A 98 19.06 2.18 12.84
N GLN A 99 18.02 2.68 13.51
CA GLN A 99 18.12 3.20 14.88
C GLN A 99 18.68 2.16 15.86
N ASN A 100 18.25 0.91 15.76
CA ASN A 100 18.77 -0.18 16.59
C ASN A 100 20.28 -0.43 16.35
N ARG A 101 20.75 -0.29 15.11
CA ARG A 101 22.19 -0.39 14.78
C ARG A 101 23.00 0.74 15.40
N PHE A 102 22.46 1.96 15.41
CA PHE A 102 23.13 3.10 16.07
C PHE A 102 23.13 2.99 17.60
N GLY A 103 22.11 2.36 18.20
CA GLY A 103 22.08 2.07 19.64
C GLY A 103 23.15 1.07 20.08
N VAL A 104 23.39 0.02 19.28
CA VAL A 104 24.43 -0.99 19.55
C VAL A 104 25.86 -0.43 19.57
N MET A 105 26.14 0.64 18.81
CA MET A 105 27.47 1.28 18.78
C MET A 105 27.75 2.19 19.99
N GLN A 106 26.73 2.62 20.76
CA GLN A 106 26.92 3.51 21.91
C GLN A 106 27.13 2.77 23.25
N SER A 107 26.85 1.46 23.31
CA SER A 107 26.97 0.65 24.54
C SER A 107 28.40 0.16 24.87
N HIS A 108 29.44 0.65 24.18
CA HIS A 108 30.83 0.22 24.39
C HIS A 108 31.72 1.25 25.11
N GLU A 109 31.25 2.47 25.37
CA GLU A 109 32.09 3.54 25.94
C GLU A 109 31.56 4.05 27.29
N GLU A 110 31.12 3.16 28.19
CA GLU A 110 31.05 3.47 29.63
C GLU A 110 31.32 2.18 30.44
N ALA A 111 32.60 1.88 30.67
CA ALA A 111 33.09 0.95 31.70
C ALA A 111 34.47 1.38 32.21
#